data_AF-A0A3D3NEP2-F1
#
_entry.id   AF-A0A3D3NEP2-F1
#
_cell.length_a   1.000
_cell.length_b   1.000
_cell.length_c   1.000
_cell.angle_alpha   90.00
_cell.angle_beta   90.00
_cell.angle_gamma   90.00
#
_symmetry.space_group_name_H-M   'P 1'
#
loop_
_entity.id
_entity.type
_entity.pdbx_description
1 polymer ?
#
loop_
_entity_poly.entity_id
_entity_poly.type
_entity_poly.pdbx_seq_one_letter_code
_entity_poly.pdbx_strand_id
1 'polypeptide(L)'
;KNWDIAYEFAGKFRLLVSLKSMLKNISGSVPNRIDDLQSELANVQQLRSEIVIGYVVLLDVVEDKARKEDGEMWSDWFEQALRRLAIRKAPLWNPGLMEGLWFIRFDGRRASGERLVDPTRVEREGGEFIRALLCELQLREPAVELRQPLDCNGLNSLAR
;
A
#
# COMPACT_ATOMS: atom_id res chain seq x y z
N LYS A 1 5.56 -8.17 14.31
CA LYS A 1 4.99 -8.32 12.95
C LYS A 1 6.10 -8.74 12.00
N ASN A 2 5.87 -9.75 11.17
CA ASN A 2 6.78 -10.13 10.08
C ASN A 2 6.42 -9.27 8.86
N TRP A 3 7.34 -8.41 8.44
CA TRP A 3 7.20 -7.62 7.21
C TRP A 3 7.65 -8.48 6.04
N ASP A 4 6.92 -8.42 4.93
CA ASP A 4 7.23 -9.21 3.73
C ASP A 4 8.51 -8.69 3.05
N ILE A 5 8.74 -7.38 3.12
CA ILE A 5 10.01 -6.76 2.75
C ILE A 5 10.44 -5.83 3.87
N ALA A 6 11.68 -5.97 4.30
CA ALA A 6 12.33 -5.04 5.23
C ALA A 6 13.70 -4.68 4.68
N TYR A 7 13.94 -3.38 4.49
CA TYR A 7 15.23 -2.85 4.08
C TYR A 7 15.88 -2.13 5.27
N GLU A 8 17.09 -2.56 5.58
CA GLU A 8 17.90 -2.05 6.66
C GLU A 8 19.07 -1.22 6.12
N PHE A 9 19.30 -0.06 6.72
CA PHE A 9 20.45 0.79 6.46
C PHE A 9 21.04 1.29 7.78
N ALA A 10 22.34 1.09 7.96
CA ALA A 10 23.09 1.48 9.16
C ALA A 10 22.47 0.96 10.48
N GLY A 11 22.10 -0.32 10.54
CA GLY A 11 21.58 -0.95 11.77
C GLY A 11 20.11 -0.63 12.07
N LYS A 12 19.40 0.03 11.14
CA LYS A 12 18.02 0.50 11.32
C LYS A 12 17.17 0.20 10.10
N PHE A 13 15.96 -0.31 10.32
CA PHE A 13 14.97 -0.41 9.25
C PHE A 13 14.59 0.98 8.74
N ARG A 14 14.60 1.16 7.42
CA ARG A 14 14.23 2.42 6.75
C ARG A 14 13.05 2.31 5.82
N LEU A 15 12.81 1.11 5.29
CA LEU A 15 11.67 0.82 4.42
C LEU A 15 11.08 -0.54 4.79
N LEU A 16 9.77 -0.56 4.95
CA LEU A 16 8.99 -1.76 5.25
C LEU A 16 7.85 -1.87 4.24
N VAL A 17 7.65 -3.05 3.67
CA VAL A 17 6.47 -3.36 2.85
C VAL A 17 5.76 -4.55 3.46
N SER A 18 4.44 -4.42 3.63
CA SER A 18 3.59 -5.54 4.01
C SER A 18 2.65 -5.88 2.87
N LEU A 19 2.56 -7.17 2.57
CA LEU A 19 1.62 -7.75 1.64
C LEU A 19 0.50 -8.42 2.44
N LYS A 20 -0.74 -8.11 2.09
CA LYS A 20 -1.90 -8.85 2.57
C LYS A 20 -2.70 -9.41 1.41
N SER A 21 -3.17 -10.63 1.61
CA SER A 21 -4.09 -11.28 0.69
C SER A 21 -5.47 -11.43 1.33
N MET A 22 -6.49 -11.06 0.58
CA MET A 22 -7.90 -11.26 0.91
C MET A 22 -8.50 -12.19 -0.12
N LEU A 23 -8.47 -13.48 0.21
CA LEU A 23 -8.81 -14.56 -0.71
C LEU A 23 -10.24 -15.09 -0.53
N LYS A 24 -10.89 -14.80 0.60
CA LYS A 24 -12.23 -15.27 0.98
C LYS A 24 -12.88 -14.32 1.98
N ASN A 25 -14.22 -14.34 2.05
CA ASN A 25 -15.01 -13.61 3.05
C ASN A 25 -14.60 -12.13 3.18
N ILE A 26 -14.53 -11.43 2.05
CA ILE A 26 -14.09 -10.03 1.99
C ILE A 26 -14.98 -9.15 2.88
N SER A 27 -16.30 -9.29 2.76
CA SER A 27 -17.26 -8.49 3.53
C SER A 27 -17.11 -8.58 5.06
N GLY A 28 -16.75 -9.75 5.58
CA GLY A 28 -16.52 -9.94 7.02
C GLY A 28 -15.11 -9.59 7.47
N SER A 29 -14.15 -9.52 6.55
CA SER A 29 -12.72 -9.34 6.87
C SER A 29 -12.28 -7.88 6.75
N VAL A 30 -12.84 -7.13 5.81
CA VAL A 30 -12.42 -5.76 5.48
C VAL A 30 -12.46 -4.81 6.69
N PRO A 31 -13.54 -4.71 7.48
CA PRO A 31 -13.58 -3.79 8.62
C PRO A 31 -12.49 -4.08 9.65
N ASN A 32 -12.34 -5.34 10.04
CA ASN A 32 -11.30 -5.78 10.98
C ASN A 32 -9.90 -5.50 10.43
N ARG A 33 -9.70 -5.61 9.11
CA ARG A 33 -8.37 -5.43 8.50
C ARG A 33 -7.95 -3.97 8.43
N ILE A 34 -8.90 -3.05 8.30
CA ILE A 34 -8.60 -1.62 8.42
C ILE A 34 -8.15 -1.31 9.84
N ASP A 35 -8.88 -1.79 10.85
CA ASP A 35 -8.57 -1.53 12.26
C ASP A 35 -7.20 -2.13 12.65
N ASP A 36 -6.97 -3.40 12.31
CA ASP A 36 -5.69 -4.09 12.49
C ASP A 36 -4.54 -3.28 11.85
N LEU A 37 -4.71 -2.84 10.60
CA LEU A 37 -3.72 -2.07 9.87
C LEU A 37 -3.45 -0.72 10.53
N GLN A 38 -4.49 0.02 10.92
CA GLN A 38 -4.34 1.33 11.55
C GLN A 38 -3.58 1.23 12.87
N SER A 39 -3.91 0.24 13.69
CA SER A 39 -3.21 -0.03 14.96
C SER A 39 -1.74 -0.38 14.73
N GLU A 40 -1.44 -1.25 13.76
CA GLU A 40 -0.07 -1.62 13.41
C GLU A 40 0.75 -0.43 12.90
N LEU A 41 0.19 0.37 12.00
CA LEU A 41 0.87 1.54 11.44
C LEU A 41 1.09 2.62 12.50
N ALA A 42 0.09 2.89 13.34
CA ALA A 42 0.20 3.86 14.42
C ALA A 42 1.35 3.51 15.39
N ASN A 43 1.49 2.22 15.75
CA ASN A 43 2.58 1.78 16.62
C ASN A 43 3.96 2.00 15.99
N VAL A 44 4.14 1.67 14.70
CA VAL A 44 5.42 1.90 14.00
C VAL A 44 5.73 3.40 13.95
N GLN A 45 4.73 4.22 13.67
CA GLN A 45 4.92 5.67 13.57
C GLN A 45 5.28 6.33 14.90
N GLN A 46 4.67 5.88 16.01
CA GLN A 46 4.99 6.40 17.34
C GLN A 46 6.42 6.06 17.75
N LEU A 47 6.92 4.89 17.36
CA LEU A 47 8.24 4.43 17.76
C LEU A 47 9.35 4.88 16.81
N ARG A 48 9.08 4.89 15.50
CA ARG A 48 10.07 5.05 14.42
C ARG A 48 9.46 5.76 13.21
N SER A 49 9.23 7.06 13.36
CA SER A 49 8.61 7.89 12.32
C SER A 49 9.44 7.99 11.03
N GLU A 50 10.73 7.72 11.10
CA GLU A 50 11.64 7.73 9.94
C GLU A 50 11.30 6.64 8.91
N ILE A 51 10.60 5.58 9.32
CA ILE A 51 10.37 4.41 8.49
C ILE A 51 9.35 4.74 7.40
N VAL A 52 9.73 4.44 6.16
CA VAL A 52 8.83 4.44 5.00
C VAL A 52 8.05 3.13 4.97
N ILE A 53 6.74 3.19 4.80
CA ILE A 53 5.84 2.05 4.85
C ILE A 53 5.04 1.96 3.55
N GLY A 54 5.13 0.81 2.90
CA GLY A 54 4.31 0.44 1.76
C GLY A 54 3.35 -0.69 2.09
N TYR A 55 2.18 -0.69 1.46
CA TYR A 55 1.20 -1.75 1.60
C TYR A 55 0.76 -2.29 0.26
N VAL A 56 0.79 -3.62 0.12
CA VAL A 56 0.32 -4.34 -1.06
C VAL A 56 -0.88 -5.16 -0.66
N VAL A 57 -1.98 -5.02 -1.40
CA VAL A 57 -3.21 -5.79 -1.16
C VAL A 57 -3.52 -6.62 -2.39
N LEU A 58 -3.67 -7.94 -2.20
CA LEU A 58 -4.20 -8.85 -3.20
C LEU A 58 -5.65 -9.17 -2.86
N LEU A 59 -6.57 -8.94 -3.78
CA LEU A 59 -8.00 -9.18 -3.57
C LEU A 59 -8.56 -10.04 -4.70
N ASP A 60 -9.22 -11.14 -4.33
CA ASP A 60 -9.94 -11.99 -5.29
C ASP A 60 -11.33 -11.42 -5.58
N VAL A 61 -11.56 -10.97 -6.82
CA VAL A 61 -12.85 -10.35 -7.21
C VAL A 61 -14.01 -11.35 -7.22
N VAL A 62 -13.72 -12.65 -7.19
CA VAL A 62 -14.72 -13.71 -7.12
C VAL A 62 -15.44 -13.72 -5.77
N GLU A 63 -14.75 -13.29 -4.72
CA GLU A 63 -15.26 -13.23 -3.36
C GLU A 63 -15.83 -11.86 -3.00
N ASP A 64 -15.78 -10.92 -3.95
CA ASP A 64 -16.21 -9.56 -3.75
C ASP A 64 -17.74 -9.46 -3.87
N LYS A 65 -18.33 -8.66 -2.98
CA LYS A 65 -19.78 -8.55 -2.85
C LYS A 65 -20.17 -7.09 -2.72
N ALA A 66 -21.36 -6.75 -3.20
CA ALA A 66 -21.96 -5.47 -2.94
C ALA A 66 -22.24 -5.31 -1.43
N ARG A 67 -21.93 -4.12 -0.92
CA ARG A 67 -22.27 -3.65 0.42
C ARG A 67 -23.78 -3.42 0.51
N LYS A 68 -24.36 -3.68 1.68
CA LYS A 68 -25.81 -3.56 1.87
C LYS A 68 -26.24 -2.10 2.02
N GLU A 69 -25.32 -1.25 2.44
CA GLU A 69 -25.57 0.14 2.81
C GLU A 69 -25.72 1.05 1.59
N ASP A 70 -24.86 0.88 0.57
CA ASP A 70 -24.75 1.78 -0.58
C ASP A 70 -24.69 1.06 -1.94
N GLY A 71 -24.65 -0.29 -1.94
CA GLY A 71 -24.53 -1.09 -3.16
C GLY A 71 -23.13 -1.07 -3.79
N GLU A 72 -22.16 -0.37 -3.18
CA GLU A 72 -20.78 -0.34 -3.62
C GLU A 72 -20.10 -1.70 -3.37
N MET A 73 -19.15 -2.10 -4.22
CA MET A 73 -18.39 -3.31 -3.96
C MET A 73 -17.49 -3.13 -2.72
N TRP A 74 -17.36 -4.17 -1.91
CA TRP A 74 -16.45 -4.13 -0.76
C TRP A 74 -15.00 -3.83 -1.17
N SER A 75 -14.56 -4.30 -2.35
CA SER A 75 -13.21 -3.99 -2.86
C SER A 75 -13.00 -2.51 -3.16
N ASP A 76 -13.99 -1.84 -3.77
CA ASP A 76 -13.91 -0.43 -4.15
C ASP A 76 -13.88 0.45 -2.91
N TRP A 77 -14.79 0.19 -1.96
CA TRP A 77 -14.80 0.89 -0.68
C TRP A 77 -13.49 0.69 0.08
N PHE A 78 -12.97 -0.55 0.12
CA PHE A 78 -11.74 -0.86 0.84
C PHE A 78 -10.53 -0.17 0.21
N GLU A 79 -10.42 -0.19 -1.11
CA GLU A 79 -9.37 0.53 -1.82
C GLU A 79 -9.41 2.03 -1.50
N GLN A 80 -10.60 2.66 -1.55
CA GLN A 80 -10.76 4.07 -1.20
C GLN A 80 -10.39 4.35 0.26
N ALA A 81 -10.80 3.50 1.19
CA ALA A 81 -10.45 3.62 2.61
C ALA A 81 -8.93 3.56 2.82
N LEU A 82 -8.24 2.61 2.17
CA LEU A 82 -6.79 2.49 2.25
C LEU A 82 -6.07 3.65 1.55
N ARG A 83 -6.57 4.14 0.41
CA ARG A 83 -5.99 5.30 -0.29
C ARG A 83 -6.03 6.56 0.59
N ARG A 84 -7.09 6.75 1.38
CA ARG A 84 -7.15 7.83 2.38
C ARG A 84 -6.09 7.71 3.48
N LEU A 85 -5.64 6.49 3.79
CA LEU A 85 -4.55 6.25 4.75
C LEU A 85 -3.16 6.40 4.10
N ALA A 86 -3.07 6.23 2.77
CA ALA A 86 -1.84 6.27 1.99
C ALA A 86 -1.45 7.68 1.51
N ILE A 87 -1.76 8.72 2.29
CA ILE A 87 -1.48 10.13 1.94
C ILE A 87 -0.28 10.71 2.70
N ARG A 88 0.51 9.88 3.38
CA ARG A 88 1.62 10.35 4.21
C ARG A 88 2.76 10.88 3.34
N LYS A 89 3.24 12.08 3.66
CA LYS A 89 4.37 12.75 2.99
C LYS A 89 5.21 13.49 4.02
N ALA A 90 6.54 13.31 3.99
CA ALA A 90 7.44 14.16 4.77
C ALA A 90 7.49 15.59 4.18
N PRO A 91 7.81 16.64 4.98
CA PRO A 91 8.04 16.67 6.43
C PRO A 91 6.77 16.89 7.26
N LEU A 92 5.61 16.94 6.61
CA LEU A 92 4.34 17.24 7.26
C LEU A 92 3.88 16.01 8.05
N TRP A 93 3.63 16.18 9.35
CA TRP A 93 2.93 15.20 10.19
C TRP A 93 1.44 15.13 9.81
N ASN A 94 1.17 14.95 8.52
CA ASN A 94 -0.16 14.82 7.97
C ASN A 94 -0.83 13.54 8.50
N PRO A 95 -2.18 13.50 8.53
CA PRO A 95 -2.95 12.31 8.88
C PRO A 95 -2.84 11.27 7.75
N GLY A 96 -1.68 10.64 7.62
CA GLY A 96 -1.41 9.53 6.74
C GLY A 96 -0.60 8.49 7.48
N LEU A 97 -0.95 7.21 7.29
CA LEU A 97 -0.31 6.10 8.01
C LEU A 97 0.79 5.41 7.20
N MET A 98 0.76 5.56 5.87
CA MET A 98 1.69 4.93 4.94
C MET A 98 1.93 5.78 3.68
N GLU A 99 3.05 5.54 3.01
CA GLU A 99 3.56 6.34 1.89
C GLU A 99 3.11 5.82 0.53
N GLY A 100 2.65 4.57 0.46
CA GLY A 100 2.15 3.98 -0.78
C GLY A 100 1.21 2.80 -0.55
N LEU A 101 0.28 2.64 -1.47
CA LEU A 101 -0.63 1.50 -1.58
C LEU A 101 -0.56 0.94 -3.00
N TRP A 102 -0.43 -0.38 -3.12
CA TRP A 102 -0.63 -1.10 -4.37
C TRP A 102 -1.78 -2.10 -4.22
N PHE A 103 -2.91 -1.80 -4.86
CA PHE A 103 -4.14 -2.59 -4.73
C PHE A 103 -4.37 -3.44 -5.98
N ILE A 104 -4.16 -4.75 -5.85
CA ILE A 104 -4.19 -5.70 -6.96
C ILE A 104 -5.48 -6.51 -6.88
N ARG A 105 -6.31 -6.36 -7.90
CA ARG A 105 -7.49 -7.22 -8.14
C ARG A 105 -7.12 -8.37 -9.06
N PHE A 106 -7.48 -9.57 -8.66
CA PHE A 106 -7.30 -10.77 -9.49
C PHE A 106 -8.56 -11.63 -9.46
N ASP A 107 -8.77 -12.46 -10.49
CA ASP A 107 -9.82 -13.48 -10.56
C ASP A 107 -9.19 -14.86 -10.35
N GLY A 108 -9.44 -15.46 -9.19
CA GLY A 108 -8.88 -16.76 -8.82
C GLY A 108 -9.33 -17.93 -9.71
N ARG A 109 -10.42 -17.78 -10.48
CA ARG A 109 -10.92 -18.83 -11.40
C ARG A 109 -10.14 -18.89 -12.70
N ARG A 110 -9.40 -17.83 -13.05
CA ARG A 110 -8.60 -17.77 -14.29
C ARG A 110 -7.32 -18.61 -14.17
N ALA A 111 -6.80 -19.02 -15.33
CA ALA A 111 -5.54 -19.73 -15.43
C ALA A 111 -4.38 -18.93 -14.85
N SER A 112 -3.36 -19.64 -14.37
CA SER A 112 -2.13 -19.00 -13.88
C SER A 112 -1.50 -18.16 -15.01
N GLY A 113 -1.08 -16.93 -14.70
CA GLY A 113 -0.58 -15.96 -15.68
C GLY A 113 -1.65 -14.99 -16.22
N GLU A 114 -2.94 -15.31 -16.08
CA GLU A 114 -4.05 -14.49 -16.61
C GLU A 114 -5.00 -13.97 -15.51
N ARG A 115 -4.58 -14.10 -14.25
CA ARG A 115 -5.45 -13.81 -13.09
C ARG A 115 -5.66 -12.32 -12.85
N LEU A 116 -4.73 -11.46 -13.26
CA LEU A 116 -4.90 -10.02 -13.05
C LEU A 116 -6.11 -9.52 -13.84
N VAL A 117 -7.01 -8.81 -13.15
CA VAL A 117 -8.21 -8.26 -13.80
C VAL A 117 -7.83 -7.18 -14.81
N ASP A 118 -6.83 -6.36 -14.47
CA ASP A 118 -6.27 -5.32 -15.32
C ASP A 118 -4.73 -5.30 -15.16
N PRO A 119 -4.00 -6.11 -15.96
CA PRO A 119 -2.54 -6.22 -15.86
C PRO A 119 -1.82 -4.88 -16.09
N THR A 120 -2.29 -4.10 -17.06
CA THR A 120 -1.69 -2.81 -17.44
C THR A 120 -1.80 -1.79 -16.31
N ARG A 121 -2.98 -1.70 -15.67
CA ARG A 121 -3.16 -0.85 -14.49
C ARG A 121 -2.30 -1.32 -13.33
N VAL A 122 -2.24 -2.63 -13.07
CA VAL A 122 -1.45 -3.21 -11.98
C VAL A 122 0.04 -2.90 -12.15
N GLU A 123 0.59 -3.04 -13.35
CA GLU A 123 1.99 -2.72 -13.64
C GLU A 123 2.28 -1.23 -13.43
N ARG A 124 1.43 -0.35 -13.97
CA ARG A 124 1.56 1.10 -13.81
C ARG A 124 1.52 1.51 -12.35
N GLU A 125 0.51 1.08 -11.61
CA GLU A 125 0.35 1.39 -10.18
C GLU A 125 1.49 0.78 -9.33
N GLY A 126 2.03 -0.37 -9.72
CA GLY A 126 3.21 -0.96 -9.07
C GLY A 126 4.46 -0.11 -9.24
N GLY A 127 4.66 0.45 -10.43
CA GLY A 127 5.73 1.41 -10.69
C GLY A 127 5.57 2.71 -9.88
N GLU A 128 4.34 3.25 -9.83
CA GLU A 128 4.00 4.43 -9.01
C GLU A 128 4.24 4.16 -7.51
N PHE A 129 3.83 2.98 -7.03
CA PHE A 129 4.04 2.53 -5.65
C PHE A 129 5.52 2.47 -5.28
N ILE A 130 6.34 1.74 -6.03
CA ILE A 130 7.77 1.61 -5.75
C ILE A 130 8.44 2.98 -5.78
N ARG A 131 8.14 3.80 -6.80
CA ARG A 131 8.68 5.16 -6.91
C ARG A 131 8.33 6.02 -5.70
N ALA A 132 7.08 5.98 -5.23
CA ALA A 132 6.65 6.73 -4.06
C ALA A 132 7.45 6.37 -2.80
N LEU A 133 7.67 5.07 -2.56
CA LEU A 133 8.45 4.61 -1.41
C LEU A 133 9.91 5.02 -1.51
N LEU A 134 10.53 4.85 -2.67
CA LEU A 134 11.94 5.19 -2.84
C LEU A 134 12.19 6.70 -2.76
N CYS A 135 11.26 7.52 -3.27
CA CYS A 135 11.34 8.98 -3.13
C CYS A 135 11.29 9.41 -1.65
N GLU A 136 10.37 8.84 -0.85
CA GLU A 136 10.30 9.12 0.58
C GLU A 136 11.53 8.57 1.33
N LEU A 137 12.07 7.43 0.91
CA LEU A 137 13.29 6.85 1.49
C LEU A 137 14.48 7.78 1.24
N GLN A 138 14.66 8.24 0.00
CA GLN A 138 15.74 9.15 -0.36
C GLN A 138 15.62 10.50 0.37
N LEU A 139 14.40 11.00 0.53
CA LEU A 139 14.13 12.24 1.25
C LEU A 139 14.52 12.15 2.73
N ARG A 140 14.23 11.01 3.38
CA ARG A 140 14.51 10.78 4.81
C ARG A 140 15.94 10.35 5.08
N GLU A 141 16.53 9.59 4.15
CA GLU A 141 17.88 9.05 4.26
C GLU A 141 18.68 9.32 2.97
N PRO A 142 19.15 10.55 2.74
CA PRO A 142 19.89 10.92 1.52
C PRO A 142 21.20 10.15 1.31
N ALA A 143 21.73 9.53 2.36
CA ALA A 143 22.92 8.69 2.31
C ALA A 143 22.67 7.31 1.68
N VAL A 144 21.41 6.92 1.48
CA VAL A 144 21.07 5.74 0.69
C VAL A 144 21.39 6.05 -0.77
N GLU A 145 22.36 5.31 -1.33
CA GLU A 145 22.71 5.44 -2.75
C GLU A 145 21.79 4.57 -3.60
N LEU A 146 21.12 5.20 -4.55
CA LEU A 146 20.28 4.52 -5.53
C LEU A 146 21.08 4.26 -6.81
N ARG A 147 20.87 3.09 -7.42
CA ARG A 147 21.55 2.72 -8.67
C ARG A 147 21.18 3.62 -9.85
N GLN A 148 20.01 4.27 -9.78
CA GLN A 148 19.52 5.17 -10.81
C GLN A 148 18.89 6.39 -10.14
N PRO A 149 19.03 7.60 -10.71
CA PRO A 149 18.34 8.78 -10.23
C PRO A 149 16.81 8.59 -10.26
N LEU A 150 16.13 8.97 -9.18
CA LEU A 150 14.67 8.97 -9.13
C LEU A 150 14.11 10.31 -9.57
N ASP A 151 13.09 10.28 -10.43
CA ASP A 151 12.22 11.43 -10.66
C ASP A 151 11.05 11.40 -9.67
N CYS A 152 11.09 12.31 -8.70
CA CYS A 152 10.06 12.43 -7.65
C CYS A 152 9.04 13.54 -7.95
N ASN A 153 9.17 14.27 -9.05
CA ASN A 153 8.34 15.45 -9.34
C ASN A 153 6.89 15.10 -9.74
N GLY A 154 6.65 13.86 -10.22
CA GLY A 154 5.35 13.41 -10.71
C GLY A 154 4.35 12.90 -9.66
N LEU A 155 4.73 12.85 -8.37
CA LEU A 155 3.90 12.23 -7.32
C LEU A 155 2.79 13.16 -6.76
N ASN A 156 2.77 14.45 -7.13
CA ASN A 156 1.84 15.45 -6.62
C ASN A 156 0.47 15.48 -7.33
N SER A 157 0.27 14.72 -8.41
CA SER A 157 -0.96 14.76 -9.22
C SER A 157 -2.06 13.81 -8.76
N LEU A 158 -1.78 12.87 -7.85
CA LEU A 158 -2.72 11.83 -7.40
C LEU A 158 -3.48 12.19 -6.10
N ALA A 159 -3.30 13.42 -5.61
CA ALA A 159 -3.97 13.93 -4.41
C ALA A 159 -5.17 14.86 -4.72
N ARG A 160 -5.73 14.79 -5.92
CA ARG A 160 -6.96 15.49 -6.30
C ARG A 160 -8.05 14.50 -6.71
#